data_AF-A0A2G3PHS7-F1
#
_entry.id   AF-A0A2G3PHS7-F1
#
_cell.length_a   1.000
_cell.length_b   1.000
_cell.length_c   1.000
_cell.angle_alpha   90.00
_cell.angle_beta   90.00
_cell.angle_gamma   90.00
#
_symmetry.space_group_name_H-M   'P 1'
#
loop_
_entity.id
_entity.type
_entity.pdbx_description
1 polymer ?
#
loop_
_entity_poly.entity_id
_entity_poly.type
_entity_poly.pdbx_seq_one_letter_code
_entity_poly.pdbx_strand_id
1 'polypeptide(L)'
;MATLWAISDLHVAHRGNESIIDRIRPEDDGDWLIVAGDVSERTDDISDTLRRLKARFETVIWTPGNHELYTTAKDPMQIFGVARYDYLVQMCRDLGVVTPEDIYPLFDPGNGTAPVRVVPMFLLYDYTFRPKGTVNKLQALAVARENNVVATDEFLLSPEPFQTRDAWSRARIEQTRRRLDRLDPAERTVLINHWPLRREPTDALMYPEFALWCGSELTDDWHLRYNAMCSVYGHLHIPRTTWYDGVRFEEVSVGYPREWGRRGLPDPLLRKIVPDDGLLPEHLPEHGARFELPPDYKERAEEFAQKLAKKREDVKVRRAEREQKRDETP
;
A
#
# COMPACT_ATOMS: atom_id res chain seq x y z
N MET A 1 4.72 -28.10 -3.34
CA MET A 1 3.51 -27.58 -2.64
C MET A 1 3.48 -26.12 -2.94
N ALA A 2 2.38 -25.60 -3.48
CA ALA A 2 2.34 -24.22 -3.94
C ALA A 2 2.28 -23.24 -2.76
N THR A 3 2.96 -22.12 -2.91
CA THR A 3 2.95 -20.99 -1.97
C THR A 3 2.45 -19.73 -2.65
N LEU A 4 1.57 -19.01 -1.96
CA LEU A 4 1.15 -17.66 -2.31
C LEU A 4 2.06 -16.66 -1.60
N TRP A 5 2.92 -16.03 -2.39
CA TRP A 5 3.86 -15.00 -1.96
C TRP A 5 3.28 -13.60 -2.15
N ALA A 6 3.83 -12.61 -1.44
CA ALA A 6 3.49 -11.21 -1.61
C ALA A 6 4.69 -10.27 -1.51
N ILE A 7 4.62 -9.20 -2.29
CA ILE A 7 5.56 -8.06 -2.28
C ILE A 7 4.86 -6.80 -2.81
N SER A 8 5.33 -5.62 -2.44
CA SER A 8 4.86 -4.33 -2.98
C SER A 8 5.98 -3.28 -3.01
N ASP A 9 5.68 -2.11 -3.55
CA ASP A 9 6.53 -0.92 -3.48
C ASP A 9 7.93 -1.18 -4.04
N LEU A 10 7.99 -1.86 -5.19
CA LEU A 10 9.24 -2.22 -5.85
C LEU A 10 9.96 -0.99 -6.37
N HIS A 11 9.23 0.03 -6.83
CA HIS A 11 9.77 1.30 -7.32
C HIS A 11 10.95 1.10 -8.29
N VAL A 12 10.80 0.21 -9.28
CA VAL A 12 11.94 -0.37 -10.01
C VAL A 12 12.74 0.65 -10.84
N ALA A 13 12.13 1.79 -11.18
CA ALA A 13 12.80 2.88 -11.88
C ALA A 13 13.75 3.70 -10.98
N HIS A 14 13.71 3.50 -9.66
CA HIS A 14 14.62 4.15 -8.73
C HIS A 14 15.98 3.45 -8.71
N ARG A 15 17.04 4.23 -8.97
CA ARG A 15 18.42 3.75 -8.94
C ARG A 15 18.75 3.03 -7.64
N GLY A 16 18.99 1.73 -7.72
CA GLY A 16 19.24 0.83 -6.60
C GLY A 16 18.18 -0.26 -6.42
N ASN A 17 16.97 -0.08 -6.96
CA ASN A 17 15.89 -1.07 -6.91
C ASN A 17 15.83 -1.97 -8.15
N GLU A 18 16.56 -1.69 -9.23
CA GLU A 18 16.47 -2.47 -10.48
C GLU A 18 16.81 -3.94 -10.25
N SER A 19 17.80 -4.23 -9.40
CA SER A 19 18.27 -5.58 -9.11
C SER A 19 17.37 -6.36 -8.15
N ILE A 20 16.38 -5.71 -7.53
CA ILE A 20 15.43 -6.38 -6.63
C ILE A 20 14.59 -7.38 -7.40
N ILE A 21 14.19 -7.05 -8.64
CA ILE A 21 13.44 -7.95 -9.52
C ILE A 21 14.17 -9.28 -9.70
N ASP A 22 15.50 -9.29 -9.81
CA ASP A 22 16.28 -10.51 -10.05
C ASP A 22 16.27 -11.49 -8.88
N ARG A 23 16.04 -10.96 -7.66
CA ARG A 23 15.93 -11.73 -6.42
C ARG A 23 14.53 -12.31 -6.19
N ILE A 24 13.52 -11.86 -6.94
CA ILE A 24 12.14 -12.36 -6.85
C ILE A 24 12.03 -13.65 -7.65
N ARG A 25 12.01 -14.79 -6.95
CA ARG A 25 11.98 -16.14 -7.53
C ARG A 25 10.96 -17.00 -6.77
N PRO A 26 10.22 -17.89 -7.47
CA PRO A 26 9.41 -18.90 -6.81
C PRO A 26 10.33 -19.95 -6.14
N GLU A 27 9.77 -20.69 -5.19
CA GLU A 27 10.38 -21.89 -4.61
C GLU A 27 9.84 -23.17 -5.26
N ASP A 28 8.63 -23.13 -5.83
CA ASP A 28 7.95 -24.25 -6.52
C ASP A 28 7.30 -23.76 -7.82
N ASP A 29 7.21 -24.62 -8.84
CA ASP A 29 6.60 -24.28 -10.13
C ASP A 29 5.13 -23.87 -10.00
N GLY A 30 4.43 -24.30 -8.94
CA GLY A 30 3.05 -23.93 -8.64
C GLY A 30 2.88 -22.60 -7.89
N ASP A 31 3.95 -21.88 -7.58
CA ASP A 31 3.90 -20.68 -6.74
C ASP A 31 3.19 -19.50 -7.42
N TRP A 32 2.44 -18.76 -6.60
CA TRP A 32 1.75 -17.54 -6.99
C TRP A 32 2.40 -16.33 -6.35
N LEU A 33 2.36 -15.18 -7.02
CA LEU A 33 2.92 -13.93 -6.51
C LEU A 33 1.88 -12.80 -6.53
N ILE A 34 1.63 -12.21 -5.36
CA ILE A 34 0.92 -10.95 -5.19
C ILE A 34 1.91 -9.80 -5.33
N VAL A 35 1.59 -8.84 -6.19
CA VAL A 35 2.29 -7.57 -6.36
C VAL A 35 1.33 -6.44 -5.96
N ALA A 36 1.39 -6.02 -4.69
CA ALA A 36 0.40 -5.14 -4.07
C ALA A 36 0.70 -3.64 -4.29
N GLY A 37 0.87 -3.25 -5.55
CA GLY A 37 1.04 -1.87 -6.00
C GLY A 37 2.47 -1.33 -5.90
N ASP A 38 2.65 -0.14 -6.50
CA ASP A 38 3.89 0.62 -6.58
C ASP A 38 5.06 -0.17 -7.20
N VAL A 39 4.79 -0.82 -8.33
CA VAL A 39 5.81 -1.47 -9.18
C VAL A 39 6.76 -0.43 -9.77
N SER A 40 6.19 0.58 -10.43
CA SER A 40 6.87 1.73 -11.02
C SER A 40 5.83 2.80 -11.39
N GLU A 41 6.30 3.94 -11.91
CA GLU A 41 5.44 5.02 -12.38
C GLU A 41 5.11 4.91 -13.87
N ARG A 42 6.10 4.60 -14.72
CA ARG A 42 5.92 4.60 -16.18
C ARG A 42 5.35 3.29 -16.68
N THR A 43 4.45 3.37 -17.65
CA THR A 43 3.79 2.18 -18.23
C THR A 43 4.73 1.13 -18.80
N ASP A 44 5.86 1.53 -19.40
CA ASP A 44 6.85 0.61 -19.98
C ASP A 44 7.62 -0.16 -18.90
N ASP A 45 8.02 0.50 -17.82
CA ASP A 45 8.69 -0.14 -16.67
C ASP A 45 7.74 -1.11 -15.94
N ILE A 46 6.47 -0.72 -15.78
CA ILE A 46 5.43 -1.59 -15.19
C ILE A 46 5.24 -2.84 -16.07
N SER A 47 5.07 -2.65 -17.38
CA SER A 47 4.87 -3.74 -18.35
C SER A 47 6.04 -4.74 -18.33
N ASP A 48 7.27 -4.24 -18.40
CA ASP A 48 8.46 -5.10 -18.43
C ASP A 48 8.63 -5.87 -17.10
N THR A 49 8.39 -5.20 -15.97
CA THR A 49 8.49 -5.84 -14.66
C THR A 49 7.46 -6.96 -14.50
N LEU A 50 6.18 -6.68 -14.76
CA LEU A 50 5.12 -7.69 -14.64
C LEU A 50 5.33 -8.84 -15.61
N ARG A 51 5.80 -8.59 -16.84
CA ARG A 51 6.17 -9.64 -17.80
C ARG A 51 7.25 -10.57 -17.25
N ARG A 52 8.32 -10.01 -16.66
CA ARG A 52 9.43 -10.80 -16.08
C ARG A 52 8.96 -11.63 -14.89
N LEU A 53 8.10 -11.09 -14.03
CA LEU A 53 7.54 -11.83 -12.90
C LEU A 53 6.62 -12.95 -13.38
N LYS A 54 5.74 -12.67 -14.36
CA LYS A 54 4.82 -13.67 -14.91
C LYS A 54 5.52 -14.82 -15.64
N ALA A 55 6.70 -14.57 -16.19
CA ALA A 55 7.54 -15.61 -16.78
C ALA A 55 8.18 -16.55 -15.74
N ARG A 56 8.09 -16.25 -14.44
CA ARG A 56 8.68 -17.04 -13.35
C ARG A 56 7.63 -17.73 -12.49
N PHE A 57 6.54 -17.04 -12.17
CA PHE A 57 5.49 -17.55 -11.30
C PHE A 57 4.31 -18.10 -12.12
N GLU A 58 3.69 -19.17 -11.62
CA GLU A 58 2.53 -19.79 -12.26
C GLU A 58 1.40 -18.76 -12.42
N THR A 59 1.13 -18.00 -11.37
CA THR A 59 0.17 -16.88 -11.42
C THR A 59 0.77 -15.65 -10.75
N VAL A 60 0.59 -14.50 -11.40
CA VAL A 60 0.88 -13.19 -10.80
C VAL A 60 -0.42 -12.43 -10.65
N ILE A 61 -0.64 -11.86 -9.47
CA ILE A 61 -1.79 -11.04 -9.11
C ILE A 61 -1.29 -9.64 -8.83
N TRP A 62 -1.75 -8.67 -9.62
CA TRP A 62 -1.38 -7.28 -9.47
C TRP A 62 -2.57 -6.46 -8.94
N THR A 63 -2.28 -5.53 -8.04
CA THR A 63 -3.18 -4.41 -7.71
C THR A 63 -2.44 -3.11 -7.94
N PRO A 64 -3.07 -2.05 -8.49
CA PRO A 64 -2.42 -0.75 -8.64
C PRO A 64 -2.12 -0.11 -7.28
N GLY A 65 -0.96 0.55 -7.17
CA GLY A 65 -0.68 1.54 -6.13
C GLY A 65 -0.96 2.96 -6.63
N ASN A 66 -0.53 3.96 -5.86
CA ASN A 66 -0.66 5.36 -6.31
C ASN A 66 0.33 5.67 -7.45
N HIS A 67 1.53 5.09 -7.45
CA HIS A 67 2.55 5.41 -8.44
C HIS A 67 2.20 4.91 -9.83
N GLU A 68 1.56 3.75 -9.98
CA GLU A 68 1.09 3.30 -11.30
C GLU A 68 0.05 4.25 -11.89
N LEU A 69 -0.67 5.02 -11.07
CA LEU A 69 -1.68 5.98 -11.51
C LEU A 69 -1.12 7.38 -11.78
N TYR A 70 0.18 7.60 -11.54
CA TYR A 70 0.84 8.84 -11.90
C TYR A 70 1.07 8.92 -13.40
N THR A 71 0.74 10.06 -13.99
CA THR A 71 1.14 10.36 -15.38
C THR A 71 2.31 11.34 -15.35
N THR A 72 3.53 10.82 -15.51
CA THR A 72 4.75 11.63 -15.52
C THR A 72 5.07 12.14 -16.94
N ALA A 73 5.85 13.21 -17.03
CA ALA A 73 6.25 13.79 -18.32
C ALA A 73 7.10 12.84 -19.19
N LYS A 74 7.70 11.80 -18.61
CA LYS A 74 8.53 10.81 -19.31
C LYS A 74 7.79 9.50 -19.60
N ASP A 75 6.53 9.38 -19.20
CA ASP A 75 5.73 8.21 -19.53
C ASP A 75 5.44 8.19 -21.04
N PRO A 76 5.79 7.11 -21.77
CA PRO A 76 5.44 6.99 -23.18
C PRO A 76 3.92 7.08 -23.42
N MET A 77 3.11 6.72 -22.44
CA MET A 77 1.66 6.79 -22.50
C MET A 77 1.13 7.97 -21.68
N GLN A 78 0.77 9.06 -22.36
CA GLN A 78 0.14 10.25 -21.76
C GLN A 78 -1.38 10.04 -21.59
N ILE A 79 -1.71 9.03 -20.78
CA ILE A 79 -3.08 8.67 -20.40
C ILE A 79 -3.26 8.90 -18.90
N PHE A 80 -4.47 9.26 -18.48
CA PHE A 80 -4.76 9.79 -17.15
C PHE A 80 -5.97 9.10 -16.52
N GLY A 81 -6.05 9.11 -15.19
CA GLY A 81 -7.21 8.67 -14.41
C GLY A 81 -7.72 7.27 -14.76
N VAL A 82 -9.03 7.14 -14.92
CA VAL A 82 -9.68 5.85 -15.19
C VAL A 82 -9.16 5.23 -16.48
N ALA A 83 -8.93 6.02 -17.54
CA ALA A 83 -8.39 5.51 -18.80
C ALA A 83 -6.99 4.93 -18.65
N ARG A 84 -6.15 5.53 -17.78
CA ARG A 84 -4.84 4.98 -17.42
C ARG A 84 -4.97 3.64 -16.70
N TYR A 85 -5.86 3.57 -15.70
CA TYR A 85 -6.12 2.33 -14.98
C TYR A 85 -6.61 1.22 -15.92
N ASP A 86 -7.57 1.49 -16.78
CA ASP A 86 -8.12 0.53 -17.73
C ASP A 86 -7.05 0.03 -18.72
N TYR A 87 -6.17 0.91 -19.17
CA TYR A 87 -5.01 0.53 -19.99
C TYR A 87 -4.08 -0.44 -19.26
N LEU A 88 -3.76 -0.17 -17.99
CA LEU A 88 -2.91 -1.06 -17.18
C LEU A 88 -3.58 -2.41 -16.91
N VAL A 89 -4.90 -2.43 -16.69
CA VAL A 89 -5.69 -3.66 -16.57
C VAL A 89 -5.61 -4.47 -17.87
N GLN A 90 -5.80 -3.84 -19.03
CA GLN A 90 -5.70 -4.53 -20.32
C GLN A 90 -4.30 -5.07 -20.57
N MET A 91 -3.26 -4.28 -20.30
CA MET A 91 -1.87 -4.72 -20.39
C MET A 91 -1.60 -5.94 -19.49
N CYS A 92 -2.11 -5.96 -18.26
CA CYS A 92 -1.98 -7.11 -17.38
C CYS A 92 -2.68 -8.35 -17.95
N ARG A 93 -3.89 -8.20 -18.50
CA ARG A 93 -4.62 -9.30 -19.16
C ARG A 93 -3.85 -9.88 -20.34
N ASP A 94 -3.26 -9.03 -21.18
CA ASP A 94 -2.45 -9.45 -22.32
C ASP A 94 -1.19 -10.25 -21.88
N LEU A 95 -0.69 -9.98 -20.67
CA LEU A 95 0.41 -10.73 -20.05
C LEU A 95 -0.07 -11.99 -19.30
N GLY A 96 -1.36 -12.18 -19.08
CA GLY A 96 -1.89 -13.25 -18.22
C GLY A 96 -1.68 -12.98 -16.72
N VAL A 97 -1.63 -11.71 -16.31
CA VAL A 97 -1.58 -11.25 -14.91
C VAL A 97 -3.00 -10.96 -14.43
N VAL A 98 -3.36 -11.50 -13.25
CA VAL A 98 -4.67 -11.28 -12.62
C VAL A 98 -4.76 -9.87 -12.07
N THR A 99 -5.88 -9.20 -12.30
CA THR A 99 -6.14 -7.81 -11.87
C THR A 99 -7.36 -7.72 -10.94
N PRO A 100 -7.62 -6.55 -10.32
CA PRO A 100 -8.84 -6.34 -9.55
C PRO A 100 -10.12 -6.49 -10.38
N GLU A 101 -10.07 -6.37 -11.71
CA GLU A 101 -11.25 -6.45 -12.59
C GLU A 101 -11.59 -7.89 -13.02
N ASP A 102 -10.73 -8.86 -12.74
CA ASP A 102 -10.94 -10.25 -13.12
C ASP A 102 -11.68 -11.03 -12.05
N ILE A 103 -12.17 -12.23 -12.39
CA ILE A 103 -12.80 -13.12 -11.41
C ILE A 103 -11.78 -13.45 -10.32
N TYR A 104 -12.18 -13.30 -9.06
CA TYR A 104 -11.31 -13.59 -7.91
C TYR A 104 -10.87 -15.06 -7.92
N PRO A 105 -9.58 -15.36 -8.11
CA PRO A 105 -9.13 -16.74 -8.25
C PRO A 105 -9.15 -17.46 -6.90
N LEU A 106 -9.24 -18.79 -6.95
CA LEU A 106 -9.14 -19.65 -5.78
C LEU A 106 -7.74 -20.27 -5.75
N PHE A 107 -7.02 -20.10 -4.65
CA PHE A 107 -5.69 -20.66 -4.46
C PHE A 107 -5.76 -21.89 -3.57
N ASP A 108 -5.25 -23.02 -4.06
CA ASP A 108 -5.08 -24.26 -3.30
C ASP A 108 -3.58 -24.56 -3.15
N PRO A 109 -3.02 -24.52 -1.92
CA PRO A 109 -1.61 -24.84 -1.70
C PRO A 109 -1.26 -26.33 -1.92
N GLY A 110 -2.26 -27.21 -2.06
CA GLY A 110 -2.06 -28.64 -2.29
C GLY A 110 -1.49 -29.40 -1.10
N ASN A 111 -1.59 -28.85 0.12
CA ASN A 111 -1.12 -29.44 1.37
C ASN A 111 -2.27 -30.04 2.23
N GLY A 112 -3.49 -30.08 1.70
CA GLY A 112 -4.69 -30.57 2.40
C GLY A 112 -5.46 -29.51 3.18
N THR A 113 -4.98 -28.25 3.26
CA THR A 113 -5.80 -27.14 3.79
C THR A 113 -6.85 -26.68 2.78
N ALA A 114 -7.95 -26.12 3.26
CA ALA A 114 -8.99 -25.58 2.38
C ALA A 114 -8.44 -24.48 1.45
N PRO A 115 -8.86 -24.43 0.17
CA PRO A 115 -8.49 -23.36 -0.73
C PRO A 115 -9.00 -22.00 -0.22
N VAL A 116 -8.32 -20.92 -0.62
CA VAL A 116 -8.66 -19.55 -0.21
C VAL A 116 -8.96 -18.68 -1.42
N ARG A 117 -9.95 -17.80 -1.28
CA ARG A 117 -10.32 -16.83 -2.31
C ARG A 117 -9.35 -15.67 -2.28
N VAL A 118 -8.63 -15.43 -3.37
CA VAL A 118 -7.70 -14.32 -3.48
C VAL A 118 -8.41 -13.11 -4.09
N VAL A 119 -8.44 -12.00 -3.37
CA VAL A 119 -9.26 -10.82 -3.72
C VAL A 119 -8.37 -9.60 -3.97
N PRO A 120 -7.85 -9.41 -5.20
CA PRO A 120 -7.22 -8.17 -5.60
C PRO A 120 -8.25 -7.03 -5.67
N MET A 121 -7.92 -5.90 -5.05
CA MET A 121 -8.79 -4.72 -4.98
C MET A 121 -8.03 -3.47 -5.43
N PHE A 122 -8.80 -2.48 -5.89
CA PHE A 122 -8.30 -1.14 -6.18
C PHE A 122 -9.31 -0.15 -5.61
N LEU A 123 -8.96 0.46 -4.48
CA LEU A 123 -9.89 1.25 -3.66
C LEU A 123 -9.51 2.73 -3.53
N LEU A 124 -8.24 3.07 -3.77
CA LEU A 124 -7.72 4.43 -3.58
C LEU A 124 -7.92 4.90 -2.12
N TYR A 125 -8.14 6.20 -1.91
CA TYR A 125 -8.45 6.82 -0.62
C TYR A 125 -9.45 7.97 -0.78
N ASP A 126 -10.15 8.32 0.29
CA ASP A 126 -11.18 9.36 0.30
C ASP A 126 -10.98 10.45 1.36
N TYR A 127 -9.76 10.58 1.88
CA TYR A 127 -9.35 11.58 2.88
C TYR A 127 -10.09 11.48 4.23
N THR A 128 -10.71 10.34 4.55
CA THR A 128 -11.40 10.16 5.84
C THR A 128 -10.45 9.89 6.99
N PHE A 129 -9.25 9.36 6.73
CA PHE A 129 -8.16 9.18 7.71
C PHE A 129 -7.56 10.51 8.13
N ARG A 130 -8.37 11.31 8.81
CA ARG A 130 -8.07 12.69 9.15
C ARG A 130 -7.19 12.79 10.40
N PRO A 131 -6.33 13.81 10.48
CA PRO A 131 -5.65 14.15 11.72
C PRO A 131 -6.68 14.60 12.77
N LYS A 132 -6.39 14.29 14.04
CA LYS A 132 -7.23 14.69 15.18
C LYS A 132 -7.47 16.22 15.17
N GLY A 133 -8.68 16.63 15.50
CA GLY A 133 -9.08 18.04 15.54
C GLY A 133 -9.56 18.62 14.21
N THR A 134 -9.60 17.85 13.12
CA THR A 134 -10.18 18.27 11.84
C THR A 134 -11.51 17.55 11.59
N VAL A 135 -12.51 18.25 11.07
CA VAL A 135 -13.87 17.69 10.90
C VAL A 135 -14.26 17.44 9.45
N ASN A 136 -13.48 17.95 8.49
CA ASN A 136 -13.74 17.75 7.06
C ASN A 136 -12.43 17.73 6.24
N LYS A 137 -12.55 17.29 4.98
CA LYS A 137 -11.44 17.17 4.02
C LYS A 137 -10.68 18.50 3.84
N LEU A 138 -11.38 19.62 3.71
CA LEU A 138 -10.76 20.92 3.44
C LEU A 138 -9.85 21.34 4.59
N GLN A 139 -10.33 21.24 5.83
CA GLN A 139 -9.54 21.54 7.02
C GLN A 139 -8.35 20.59 7.17
N ALA A 140 -8.56 19.30 6.95
CA ALA A 140 -7.49 18.31 7.05
C ALA A 140 -6.36 18.55 6.04
N LEU A 141 -6.71 18.83 4.78
CA LEU A 141 -5.75 19.21 3.75
C LEU A 141 -5.04 20.54 4.05
N ALA A 142 -5.74 21.50 4.66
CA ALA A 142 -5.12 22.75 5.10
C ALA A 142 -4.05 22.49 6.16
N VAL A 143 -4.34 21.68 7.18
CA VAL A 143 -3.35 21.29 8.22
C VAL A 143 -2.15 20.58 7.60
N ALA A 144 -2.39 19.63 6.70
CA ALA A 144 -1.32 18.91 6.02
C ALA A 144 -0.41 19.84 5.20
N ARG A 145 -1.01 20.79 4.44
CA ARG A 145 -0.29 21.83 3.70
C ARG A 145 0.51 22.76 4.60
N GLU A 146 -0.09 23.24 5.70
CA GLU A 146 0.60 24.08 6.68
C GLU A 146 1.84 23.38 7.27
N ASN A 147 1.76 22.06 7.44
CA ASN A 147 2.87 21.24 7.95
C ASN A 147 3.83 20.75 6.84
N ASN A 148 3.64 21.17 5.59
CA ASN A 148 4.42 20.73 4.42
C ASN A 148 4.41 19.19 4.20
N VAL A 149 3.28 18.56 4.52
CA VAL A 149 3.03 17.13 4.30
C VAL A 149 1.94 17.02 3.25
N VAL A 150 2.32 16.88 1.98
CA VAL A 150 1.38 16.77 0.85
C VAL A 150 1.85 15.65 -0.06
N ALA A 151 0.97 14.68 -0.35
CA ALA A 151 1.29 13.61 -1.28
C ALA A 151 1.43 14.14 -2.72
N THR A 152 2.35 13.55 -3.47
CA THR A 152 2.57 13.86 -4.89
C THR A 152 1.34 13.56 -5.75
N ASP A 153 0.47 12.66 -5.29
CA ASP A 153 -0.84 12.35 -5.87
C ASP A 153 -1.66 13.59 -6.21
N GLU A 154 -1.58 14.65 -5.40
CA GLU A 154 -2.33 15.89 -5.63
C GLU A 154 -1.98 16.56 -6.96
N PHE A 155 -0.83 16.22 -7.53
CA PHE A 155 -0.29 16.80 -8.76
C PHE A 155 -0.19 15.80 -9.92
N LEU A 156 0.02 14.51 -9.64
CA LEU A 156 0.28 13.50 -10.69
C LEU A 156 -0.82 12.47 -10.87
N LEU A 157 -1.69 12.26 -9.87
CA LEU A 157 -2.78 11.29 -9.93
C LEU A 157 -4.07 12.00 -10.34
N SER A 158 -4.29 12.15 -11.66
CA SER A 158 -5.56 12.67 -12.17
C SER A 158 -6.70 11.70 -11.85
N PRO A 159 -7.84 12.16 -11.31
CA PRO A 159 -9.01 11.31 -11.06
C PRO A 159 -10.01 11.25 -12.21
N GLU A 160 -9.69 11.83 -13.37
CA GLU A 160 -10.67 11.94 -14.47
C GLU A 160 -11.24 10.57 -14.90
N PRO A 161 -12.54 10.49 -15.23
CA PRO A 161 -13.51 11.59 -15.37
C PRO A 161 -14.18 12.02 -14.04
N PHE A 162 -13.79 11.44 -12.90
CA PHE A 162 -14.29 11.90 -11.61
C PHE A 162 -13.74 13.30 -11.31
N GLN A 163 -14.55 14.11 -10.62
CA GLN A 163 -14.13 15.46 -10.22
C GLN A 163 -13.03 15.43 -9.15
N THR A 164 -12.99 14.39 -8.32
CA THR A 164 -12.03 14.26 -7.23
C THR A 164 -11.63 12.80 -6.98
N ARG A 165 -10.45 12.61 -6.40
CA ARG A 165 -9.92 11.29 -5.99
C ARG A 165 -10.84 10.56 -5.00
N ASP A 166 -11.46 11.27 -4.08
CA ASP A 166 -12.41 10.69 -3.13
C ASP A 166 -13.75 10.30 -3.74
N ALA A 167 -14.17 10.94 -4.84
CA ALA A 167 -15.34 10.48 -5.60
C ALA A 167 -15.01 9.17 -6.35
N TRP A 168 -13.81 9.09 -6.95
CA TRP A 168 -13.34 7.87 -7.60
C TRP A 168 -13.18 6.73 -6.59
N SER A 169 -12.52 6.98 -5.44
CA SER A 169 -12.36 6.01 -4.35
C SER A 169 -13.70 5.44 -3.89
N ARG A 170 -14.68 6.29 -3.58
CA ARG A 170 -16.01 5.84 -3.14
C ARG A 170 -16.74 5.02 -4.20
N ALA A 171 -16.60 5.35 -5.49
CA ALA A 171 -17.14 4.54 -6.57
C ALA A 171 -16.46 3.15 -6.66
N ARG A 172 -15.14 3.10 -6.49
CA ARG A 172 -14.36 1.85 -6.45
C ARG A 172 -14.70 0.97 -5.25
N ILE A 173 -14.85 1.57 -4.07
CA ILE A 173 -15.28 0.89 -2.85
C ILE A 173 -16.67 0.28 -3.04
N GLU A 174 -17.63 1.05 -3.58
CA GLU A 174 -18.98 0.56 -3.86
C GLU A 174 -18.98 -0.61 -4.86
N GLN A 175 -18.24 -0.49 -5.97
CA GLN A 175 -18.12 -1.55 -6.97
C GLN A 175 -17.52 -2.82 -6.37
N THR A 176 -16.44 -2.69 -5.59
CA THR A 176 -15.76 -3.83 -4.96
C THR A 176 -16.63 -4.49 -3.90
N ARG A 177 -17.31 -3.69 -3.07
CA ARG A 177 -18.27 -4.18 -2.07
C ARG A 177 -19.35 -5.07 -2.70
N ARG A 178 -19.95 -4.65 -3.81
CA ARG A 178 -20.96 -5.46 -4.53
C ARG A 178 -20.44 -6.80 -5.02
N ARG A 179 -19.14 -6.92 -5.29
CA ARG A 179 -18.50 -8.18 -5.71
C ARG A 179 -18.20 -9.07 -4.50
N LEU A 180 -17.69 -8.48 -3.43
CA LEU A 180 -17.43 -9.16 -2.17
C LEU A 180 -18.73 -9.69 -1.53
N ASP A 181 -19.82 -8.92 -1.57
CA ASP A 181 -21.15 -9.33 -1.06
C ASP A 181 -21.75 -10.54 -1.82
N ARG A 182 -21.16 -10.96 -2.94
CA ARG A 182 -21.58 -12.15 -3.71
C ARG A 182 -20.76 -13.40 -3.41
N LEU A 183 -19.68 -13.28 -2.63
CA LEU A 183 -18.91 -14.43 -2.19
C LEU A 183 -19.71 -15.23 -1.16
N ASP A 184 -19.46 -16.54 -1.10
CA ASP A 184 -19.96 -17.36 0.00
C ASP A 184 -19.31 -16.88 1.31
N PRO A 185 -20.08 -16.46 2.33
CA PRO A 185 -19.53 -16.02 3.61
C PRO A 185 -18.65 -17.05 4.33
N ALA A 186 -18.77 -18.34 3.99
CA ALA A 186 -17.94 -19.40 4.54
C ALA A 186 -16.55 -19.50 3.88
N GLU A 187 -16.37 -18.98 2.66
CA GLU A 187 -15.06 -18.98 1.99
C GLU A 187 -14.08 -18.08 2.77
N ARG A 188 -12.85 -18.57 2.97
CA ARG A 188 -11.76 -17.76 3.54
C ARG A 188 -11.16 -16.89 2.44
N THR A 189 -10.94 -15.61 2.72
CA THR A 189 -10.36 -14.68 1.74
C THR A 189 -8.94 -14.24 2.11
N VAL A 190 -8.13 -13.95 1.10
CA VAL A 190 -6.95 -13.09 1.20
C VAL A 190 -7.30 -11.78 0.52
N LEU A 191 -7.44 -10.70 1.31
CA LEU A 191 -7.76 -9.37 0.81
C LEU A 191 -6.47 -8.65 0.43
N ILE A 192 -6.40 -8.10 -0.79
CA ILE A 192 -5.20 -7.43 -1.29
C ILE A 192 -5.59 -6.02 -1.75
N ASN A 193 -4.98 -5.01 -1.16
CA ASN A 193 -5.12 -3.62 -1.59
C ASN A 193 -3.84 -2.88 -1.26
N HIS A 194 -3.38 -2.01 -2.15
CA HIS A 194 -2.14 -1.26 -1.90
C HIS A 194 -2.20 -0.43 -0.61
N TRP A 195 -3.32 0.26 -0.39
CA TRP A 195 -3.59 1.00 0.83
C TRP A 195 -4.09 0.08 1.96
N PRO A 196 -3.73 0.31 3.23
CA PRO A 196 -4.31 -0.43 4.35
C PRO A 196 -5.84 -0.26 4.41
N LEU A 197 -6.56 -1.35 4.70
CA LEU A 197 -8.02 -1.33 4.88
C LEU A 197 -8.45 -0.69 6.22
N ARG A 198 -7.52 -0.64 7.17
CA ARG A 198 -7.66 -0.11 8.53
C ARG A 198 -6.87 1.18 8.69
N ARG A 199 -7.27 2.03 9.64
CA ARG A 199 -6.54 3.27 9.94
C ARG A 199 -5.30 3.02 10.80
N GLU A 200 -5.34 2.07 11.73
CA GLU A 200 -4.29 1.81 12.73
C GLU A 200 -2.88 1.62 12.15
N PRO A 201 -2.68 0.97 10.99
CA PRO A 201 -1.35 0.93 10.36
C PRO A 201 -0.69 2.30 10.20
N THR A 202 -1.48 3.34 9.94
CA THR A 202 -1.00 4.70 9.72
C THR A 202 -0.52 5.39 11.00
N ASP A 203 -0.82 4.86 12.18
CA ASP A 203 -0.36 5.45 13.45
C ASP A 203 1.16 5.31 13.64
N ALA A 204 1.81 4.43 12.85
CA ALA A 204 3.26 4.30 12.78
C ALA A 204 3.93 5.33 11.84
N LEU A 205 3.14 6.12 11.10
CA LEU A 205 3.68 7.15 10.21
C LEU A 205 4.40 8.24 11.00
N MET A 206 5.60 8.56 10.54
CA MET A 206 6.39 9.66 11.07
C MET A 206 5.70 11.03 10.95
N TYR A 207 4.89 11.19 9.90
CA TYR A 207 4.07 12.37 9.66
C TYR A 207 2.60 11.96 9.60
N PRO A 208 1.85 12.06 10.71
CA PRO A 208 0.49 11.54 10.80
C PRO A 208 -0.50 12.21 9.82
N GLU A 209 -0.20 13.42 9.36
CA GLU A 209 -1.00 14.12 8.34
C GLU A 209 -1.01 13.38 7.01
N PHE A 210 0.01 12.56 6.72
CA PHE A 210 0.09 11.77 5.49
C PHE A 210 -0.98 10.66 5.45
N ALA A 211 -1.56 10.28 6.58
CA ALA A 211 -2.65 9.29 6.66
C ALA A 211 -3.85 9.65 5.76
N LEU A 212 -4.03 10.93 5.42
CA LEU A 212 -5.06 11.42 4.49
C LEU A 212 -5.05 10.74 3.12
N TRP A 213 -3.89 10.26 2.67
CA TRP A 213 -3.71 9.58 1.38
C TRP A 213 -3.56 8.07 1.53
N CYS A 214 -3.88 7.50 2.70
CA CYS A 214 -3.56 6.12 3.05
C CYS A 214 -4.76 5.17 3.10
N GLY A 215 -5.99 5.59 2.79
CA GLY A 215 -7.15 4.69 2.76
C GLY A 215 -8.49 5.37 3.00
N SER A 216 -9.47 4.58 3.43
CA SER A 216 -10.84 5.01 3.72
C SER A 216 -11.39 4.32 4.97
N GLU A 217 -12.21 5.03 5.75
CA GLU A 217 -12.94 4.48 6.89
C GLU A 217 -14.06 3.50 6.46
N LEU A 218 -14.44 3.50 5.18
CA LEU A 218 -15.52 2.65 4.66
C LEU A 218 -15.14 1.17 4.55
N THR A 219 -13.85 0.83 4.71
CA THR A 219 -13.34 -0.55 4.65
C THR A 219 -12.90 -1.10 5.99
N ASP A 220 -13.15 -0.37 7.08
CA ASP A 220 -12.61 -0.63 8.41
C ASP A 220 -12.99 -2.01 8.96
N ASP A 221 -14.12 -2.59 8.54
CA ASP A 221 -14.60 -3.92 8.99
C ASP A 221 -14.44 -5.03 7.93
N TRP A 222 -13.84 -4.76 6.77
CA TRP A 222 -13.85 -5.69 5.63
C TRP A 222 -13.08 -6.98 5.92
N HIS A 223 -12.02 -6.92 6.73
CA HIS A 223 -11.26 -8.10 7.15
C HIS A 223 -12.11 -9.09 7.96
N LEU A 224 -13.08 -8.60 8.73
CA LEU A 224 -14.04 -9.43 9.46
C LEU A 224 -15.22 -9.82 8.57
N ARG A 225 -15.85 -8.83 7.93
CA ARG A 225 -17.07 -9.00 7.15
C ARG A 225 -16.93 -10.02 6.02
N TYR A 226 -15.77 -10.08 5.39
CA TYR A 226 -15.50 -10.98 4.27
C TYR A 226 -14.60 -12.15 4.66
N ASN A 227 -14.56 -12.53 5.95
CA ASN A 227 -13.90 -13.73 6.45
C ASN A 227 -12.42 -13.82 6.02
N ALA A 228 -11.69 -12.71 6.13
CA ALA A 228 -10.31 -12.67 5.72
C ALA A 228 -9.43 -13.48 6.68
N MET A 229 -8.53 -14.28 6.11
CA MET A 229 -7.43 -14.87 6.87
C MET A 229 -6.22 -13.95 6.91
N CYS A 230 -6.03 -13.15 5.87
CA CYS A 230 -4.93 -12.21 5.76
C CYS A 230 -5.36 -11.00 4.92
N SER A 231 -4.91 -9.80 5.33
CA SER A 231 -4.98 -8.58 4.54
C SER A 231 -3.56 -8.15 4.13
N VAL A 232 -3.28 -8.15 2.83
CA VAL A 232 -1.99 -7.79 2.24
C VAL A 232 -2.04 -6.37 1.71
N TYR A 233 -1.07 -5.54 2.09
CA TYR A 233 -0.97 -4.15 1.65
C TYR A 233 0.49 -3.65 1.61
N GLY A 234 0.69 -2.44 1.10
CA GLY A 234 1.98 -1.77 0.97
C GLY A 234 1.88 -0.30 1.39
N HIS A 235 2.35 0.59 0.51
CA HIS A 235 2.15 2.05 0.55
C HIS A 235 2.90 2.80 1.68
N LEU A 236 2.92 2.23 2.89
CA LEU A 236 3.48 2.91 4.05
C LEU A 236 5.00 2.85 4.10
N HIS A 237 5.61 1.89 3.39
CA HIS A 237 7.04 1.59 3.42
C HIS A 237 7.51 1.12 4.82
N ILE A 238 6.61 0.46 5.56
CA ILE A 238 6.83 -0.02 6.92
C ILE A 238 6.52 -1.52 6.96
N PRO A 239 7.39 -2.39 6.39
CA PRO A 239 7.10 -3.81 6.29
C PRO A 239 7.10 -4.48 7.65
N ARG A 240 5.96 -5.11 7.95
CA ARG A 240 5.69 -5.78 9.23
C ARG A 240 4.50 -6.72 9.10
N THR A 241 4.31 -7.51 10.14
CA THR A 241 3.10 -8.28 10.40
C THR A 241 2.44 -7.77 11.65
N THR A 242 1.15 -7.54 11.56
CA THR A 242 0.31 -7.05 12.65
C THR A 242 -0.99 -7.83 12.70
N TRP A 243 -1.72 -7.75 13.80
CA TRP A 243 -3.03 -8.38 13.94
C TRP A 243 -4.06 -7.36 14.39
N TYR A 244 -5.20 -7.34 13.70
CA TYR A 244 -6.36 -6.53 14.05
C TYR A 244 -7.56 -7.45 14.11
N ASP A 245 -8.26 -7.46 15.25
CA ASP A 245 -9.41 -8.34 15.49
C ASP A 245 -9.12 -9.83 15.23
N GLY A 246 -7.87 -10.26 15.49
CA GLY A 246 -7.40 -11.62 15.24
C GLY A 246 -7.04 -11.95 13.79
N VAL A 247 -7.25 -11.02 12.84
CA VAL A 247 -6.85 -11.20 11.44
C VAL A 247 -5.43 -10.68 11.21
N ARG A 248 -4.62 -11.44 10.47
CA ARG A 248 -3.24 -11.09 10.12
C ARG A 248 -3.22 -10.01 9.03
N PHE A 249 -2.41 -8.98 9.23
CA PHE A 249 -2.17 -7.90 8.27
C PHE A 249 -0.70 -7.86 7.91
N GLU A 250 -0.41 -7.90 6.61
CA GLU A 250 0.93 -7.98 6.06
C GLU A 250 1.24 -6.73 5.24
N GLU A 251 2.12 -5.90 5.78
CA GLU A 251 2.76 -4.84 5.01
C GLU A 251 4.00 -5.47 4.33
N VAL A 252 4.00 -5.47 3.00
CA VAL A 252 4.95 -6.22 2.16
C VAL A 252 5.85 -5.34 1.30
N SER A 253 6.01 -4.08 1.71
CA SER A 253 6.79 -3.09 0.96
C SER A 253 8.29 -3.35 0.96
N VAL A 254 8.88 -3.11 -0.20
CA VAL A 254 10.33 -2.93 -0.36
C VAL A 254 10.72 -1.50 -0.03
N GLY A 255 10.06 -0.53 -0.67
CA GLY A 255 10.32 0.90 -0.52
C GLY A 255 11.57 1.36 -1.27
N TYR A 256 12.01 2.59 -1.01
CA TYR A 256 13.11 3.22 -1.73
C TYR A 256 14.49 2.77 -1.23
N PRO A 257 15.54 2.82 -2.08
CA PRO A 257 16.92 2.47 -1.71
C PRO A 257 17.44 3.06 -0.40
N ARG A 258 17.08 4.33 -0.13
CA ARG A 258 17.52 5.03 1.08
C ARG A 258 16.83 4.52 2.35
N GLU A 259 15.65 3.92 2.22
CA GLU A 259 14.84 3.44 3.34
C GLU A 259 15.32 2.05 3.74
N TRP A 260 15.28 1.08 2.82
CA TRP A 260 15.80 -0.26 3.09
C TRP A 260 17.31 -0.27 3.30
N GLY A 261 18.07 0.71 2.78
CA GLY A 261 19.49 0.88 3.13
C GLY A 261 19.72 1.22 4.61
N ARG A 262 18.72 1.74 5.34
CA ARG A 262 18.80 2.04 6.78
C ARG A 262 18.30 0.90 7.66
N ARG A 263 17.21 0.23 7.25
CA ARG A 263 16.53 -0.81 8.04
C ARG A 263 16.89 -2.24 7.60
N GLY A 264 17.58 -2.41 6.48
CA GLY A 264 17.75 -3.70 5.80
C GLY A 264 16.58 -4.02 4.86
N LEU A 265 16.80 -4.92 3.91
CA LEU A 265 15.71 -5.57 3.17
C LEU A 265 15.17 -6.73 4.01
N PRO A 266 13.86 -7.05 3.91
CA PRO A 266 13.33 -8.28 4.50
C PRO A 266 14.10 -9.51 4.02
N ASP A 267 14.32 -10.47 4.92
CA ASP A 267 14.89 -11.78 4.59
C ASP A 267 14.04 -12.88 5.27
N PRO A 268 13.29 -13.70 4.51
CA PRO A 268 13.18 -13.69 3.06
C PRO A 268 12.53 -12.40 2.50
N LEU A 269 12.90 -12.04 1.26
CA LEU A 269 12.38 -10.84 0.59
C LEU A 269 10.87 -10.93 0.33
N LEU A 270 10.40 -12.12 -0.08
CA LEU A 270 8.99 -12.38 -0.33
C LEU A 270 8.29 -12.74 0.97
N ARG A 271 7.13 -12.11 1.22
CA ARG A 271 6.29 -12.48 2.36
C ARG A 271 5.46 -13.70 1.99
N LYS A 272 5.55 -14.75 2.81
CA LYS A 272 4.66 -15.91 2.70
C LYS A 272 3.26 -15.56 3.21
N ILE A 273 2.24 -15.78 2.39
CA ILE A 273 0.83 -15.51 2.76
C ILE A 273 0.08 -16.81 3.00
N VAL A 274 0.16 -17.77 2.07
CA VAL A 274 -0.48 -19.09 2.17
C VAL A 274 0.52 -20.16 1.68
N PRO A 275 0.68 -21.31 2.36
CA PRO A 275 0.12 -21.64 3.67
C PRO A 275 0.55 -20.65 4.76
N ASP A 276 -0.29 -20.46 5.77
CA ASP A 276 0.08 -19.68 6.94
C ASP A 276 1.30 -20.33 7.63
N ASP A 277 2.27 -19.51 8.02
CA ASP A 277 3.49 -19.98 8.68
C ASP A 277 3.30 -20.21 10.19
N GLY A 278 2.10 -19.97 10.72
CA GLY A 278 1.76 -20.17 12.12
C GLY A 278 2.37 -19.11 13.04
N LEU A 279 2.76 -17.95 12.49
CA LEU A 279 3.23 -16.84 13.30
C LEU A 279 2.11 -16.28 14.16
N LEU A 280 2.45 -16.04 15.42
CA LEU A 280 1.59 -15.44 16.44
C LEU A 280 2.22 -14.11 16.88
N PRO A 281 1.43 -13.19 17.47
CA PRO A 281 1.95 -11.91 17.96
C PRO A 281 3.17 -12.04 18.87
N GLU A 282 3.21 -13.04 19.74
CA GLU A 282 4.31 -13.32 20.67
C GLU A 282 5.62 -13.77 20.00
N HIS A 283 5.57 -14.19 18.73
CA HIS A 283 6.76 -14.58 17.97
C HIS A 283 7.49 -13.39 17.34
N LEU A 284 6.88 -12.19 17.36
CA LEU A 284 7.42 -10.99 16.74
C LEU A 284 7.76 -9.92 17.78
N PRO A 285 8.72 -9.02 17.48
CA PRO A 285 8.93 -7.84 18.29
C PRO A 285 7.68 -6.95 18.28
N GLU A 286 7.56 -6.05 19.26
CA GLU A 286 6.38 -5.17 19.46
C GLU A 286 5.91 -4.43 18.21
N HIS A 287 6.84 -4.05 17.32
CA HIS A 287 6.55 -3.31 16.09
C HIS A 287 6.25 -4.22 14.87
N GLY A 288 6.28 -5.54 15.05
CA GLY A 288 5.88 -6.54 14.06
C GLY A 288 6.90 -6.80 12.93
N ALA A 289 8.14 -6.31 13.03
CA ALA A 289 9.13 -6.56 11.97
C ALA A 289 9.53 -8.04 11.94
N ARG A 290 9.75 -8.54 10.72
CA ARG A 290 10.23 -9.90 10.45
C ARG A 290 11.71 -9.96 10.04
N PHE A 291 12.48 -8.94 10.41
CA PHE A 291 13.90 -8.85 10.09
C PHE A 291 14.65 -8.17 11.22
N GLU A 292 15.95 -8.44 11.32
CA GLU A 292 16.80 -7.81 12.34
C GLU A 292 16.93 -6.31 12.06
N LEU A 293 16.40 -5.51 12.98
CA LEU A 293 16.65 -4.08 12.99
C LEU A 293 18.03 -3.78 13.57
N PRO A 294 18.71 -2.72 13.10
CA PRO A 294 19.94 -2.24 13.73
C PRO A 294 19.74 -2.02 15.24
N PRO A 295 20.72 -2.35 16.10
CA PRO A 295 20.58 -2.21 17.56
C PRO A 295 20.21 -0.80 18.03
N ASP A 296 20.62 0.23 17.27
CA ASP A 296 20.35 1.64 17.55
C ASP A 296 19.14 2.19 16.79
N TYR A 297 18.36 1.34 16.12
CA TYR A 297 17.20 1.77 15.33
C TYR A 297 16.18 2.54 16.18
N LYS A 298 15.86 2.04 17.38
CA LYS A 298 14.90 2.66 18.28
C LYS A 298 15.37 4.04 18.75
N GLU A 299 16.63 4.15 19.18
CA GLU A 299 17.24 5.41 19.59
C GLU A 299 17.26 6.43 18.45
N ARG A 300 17.69 6.00 17.25
CA ARG A 300 17.66 6.85 16.05
C ARG A 300 16.26 7.32 15.68
N ALA A 301 15.25 6.44 15.81
CA ALA A 301 13.86 6.78 15.54
C ALA A 301 13.32 7.79 16.56
N GLU A 302 13.60 7.60 17.84
CA GLU A 302 13.20 8.51 18.93
C GLU A 302 13.88 9.88 18.79
N GLU A 303 15.20 9.93 18.55
CA GLU A 303 15.91 11.18 18.29
C GLU A 303 15.33 11.93 17.10
N PHE A 304 15.00 11.21 16.02
CA PHE A 304 14.44 11.81 14.83
C PHE A 304 13.04 12.37 15.09
N ALA A 305 12.20 11.63 15.82
CA ALA A 305 10.88 12.09 16.24
C ALA A 305 10.96 13.34 17.13
N GLN A 306 11.90 13.39 18.07
CA GLN A 306 12.15 14.58 18.90
C GLN A 306 12.62 15.78 18.08
N LYS A 307 13.55 15.59 17.13
CA LYS A 307 14.01 16.64 16.21
C LYS A 307 12.85 17.19 15.37
N LEU A 308 11.94 16.33 14.90
CA LEU A 308 10.74 16.75 14.18
C LEU A 308 9.74 17.51 15.07
N ALA A 309 9.48 17.02 16.28
CA ALA A 309 8.60 17.69 17.23
C ALA A 309 9.12 19.11 17.56
N LYS A 310 10.43 19.25 17.81
CA LYS A 310 11.06 20.55 18.02
C LYS A 310 10.91 21.47 16.82
N LYS A 311 11.17 20.97 15.60
CA LYS A 311 11.01 21.75 14.37
C LYS A 311 9.56 22.23 14.18
N ARG A 312 8.57 21.40 14.53
CA ARG A 312 7.14 21.77 14.48
C ARG A 312 6.82 22.88 15.47
N GLU A 313 7.35 22.80 16.69
CA GLU A 313 7.15 23.84 17.69
C GLU A 313 7.80 25.16 17.27
N ASP A 314 9.02 25.13 16.75
CA ASP A 314 9.71 26.31 16.23
C ASP A 314 8.92 27.00 15.11
N VAL A 315 8.26 26.21 14.24
CA VAL A 315 7.39 26.75 13.17
C VAL A 315 6.13 27.40 13.75
N LYS A 316 5.49 26.78 14.76
CA LYS A 316 4.32 27.36 15.44
C LYS A 316 4.65 28.68 16.13
N VAL A 317 5.76 28.73 16.87
CA VAL A 317 6.22 29.94 17.54
C VAL A 317 6.48 31.06 16.53
N ARG A 318 7.24 30.79 15.47
CA ARG A 318 7.50 31.77 14.40
C ARG A 318 6.24 32.25 13.70
N ARG A 319 5.20 31.41 13.62
CA ARG A 319 3.90 31.80 13.06
C ARG A 319 3.14 32.72 14.00
N ALA A 320 3.03 32.38 15.27
CA ALA A 320 2.39 33.22 16.28
C ALA A 320 3.03 34.62 16.32
N GLU A 321 4.36 34.69 16.25
CA GLU A 321 5.10 35.96 16.18
C GLU A 321 4.79 36.77 14.90
N ARG A 322 4.55 36.11 13.76
CA ARG A 322 4.19 36.78 12.49
C ARG A 322 2.74 37.28 12.48
N GLU A 323 1.84 36.54 13.10
CA GLU A 323 0.43 36.93 13.24
C GLU A 323 0.29 38.12 14.20
N GLN A 324 0.98 38.09 15.36
CA GLN A 324 1.05 39.25 16.26
C GLN A 324 1.60 40.50 15.59
N LYS A 325 2.69 40.38 14.81
CA LYS A 325 3.25 41.52 14.05
C LYS A 325 2.32 42.07 12.97
N ARG A 326 1.45 41.23 12.40
CA ARG A 326 0.45 41.67 11.41
C ARG A 326 -0.69 42.43 12.08
N ASP A 327 -1.10 42.02 13.27
CA ASP A 327 -2.16 42.70 14.02
C ASP A 327 -1.68 44.01 14.68
N GLU A 328 -0.37 44.19 14.85
CA GLU A 328 0.27 45.41 15.39
C GLU A 328 0.64 46.46 14.32
N THR A 329 0.41 46.20 13.02
CA THR A 329 0.68 47.16 11.94
C THR A 329 -0.65 47.78 11.45
N PRO A 330 -0.89 49.11 11.59
CA PRO A 330 -2.15 49.77 11.26
C PRO A 330 -2.60 49.65 9.79
#